data_AF-A0A2V9X078-F1
#
_entry.id   AF-A0A2V9X078-F1
#
_cell.length_a   1.000
_cell.length_b   1.000
_cell.length_c   1.000
_cell.angle_alpha   90.00
_cell.angle_beta   90.00
_cell.angle_gamma   90.00
#
_symmetry.space_group_name_H-M   'P 1'
#
loop_
_entity.id
_entity.type
_entity.pdbx_description
1 polymer ?
#
loop_
_entity_poly.entity_id
_entity_poly.type
_entity_poly.pdbx_seq_one_letter_code
_entity_poly.pdbx_strand_id
1 'polypeptide(L)'
;MFLSASNPSRNPNFAPAVVRATISGSTVNVSEVLNGIATATDIPTDAPLTLNLQDPDSMIFNRFGDLVLDSQADGELILVHHLGLTDQSVYHLGLTLNGGATQVDDTIFATATHGVILVSDRDAGVAGIIYSISKNIFSPGVAYSAALSSVGSLDFDTGVITNVVTGMVSPHGMAFIPRQ
;
A
#
# COMPACT_ATOMS: atom_id res chain seq x y z
N MET A 1 -2.77 -5.64 17.00
CA MET A 1 -2.68 -5.65 15.52
C MET A 1 -3.19 -4.31 15.01
N PHE A 2 -2.85 -3.95 13.78
CA PHE A 2 -3.40 -2.76 13.11
C PHE A 2 -4.37 -3.19 12.02
N LEU A 3 -5.42 -2.40 11.81
CA LEU A 3 -6.44 -2.61 10.79
C LEU A 3 -6.67 -1.29 10.04
N SER A 4 -6.81 -1.35 8.73
CA SER A 4 -7.28 -0.22 7.92
C SER A 4 -8.79 -0.06 8.15
N ALA A 5 -9.24 1.18 8.20
CA ALA A 5 -10.66 1.53 8.29
C ALA A 5 -11.14 1.86 6.87
N SER A 6 -11.46 0.81 6.12
CA SER A 6 -11.68 0.89 4.68
C SER A 6 -12.99 1.56 4.27
N ASN A 7 -12.93 2.23 3.10
CA ASN A 7 -14.03 2.88 2.40
C ASN A 7 -14.99 3.66 3.33
N PRO A 8 -14.48 4.69 4.03
CA PRO A 8 -15.29 5.55 4.89
C PRO A 8 -16.44 6.22 4.13
N SER A 9 -17.61 6.30 4.76
CA SER A 9 -18.84 6.80 4.13
C SER A 9 -18.94 8.33 4.00
N ARG A 10 -17.92 9.10 4.41
CA ARG A 10 -17.99 10.58 4.47
C ARG A 10 -16.81 11.24 3.77
N ASN A 11 -17.12 12.29 3.00
CA ASN A 11 -16.16 13.20 2.38
C ASN A 11 -16.46 14.65 2.82
N PRO A 12 -15.58 15.32 3.59
CA PRO A 12 -14.27 14.83 4.06
C PRO A 12 -14.36 13.74 5.15
N ASN A 13 -13.35 12.87 5.20
CA ASN A 13 -13.27 11.75 6.12
C ASN A 13 -12.63 12.15 7.46
N PHE A 14 -13.46 12.45 8.46
CA PHE A 14 -12.99 12.73 9.83
C PHE A 14 -12.78 11.48 10.70
N ALA A 15 -13.03 10.27 10.16
CA ALA A 15 -12.86 9.03 10.89
C ALA A 15 -11.39 8.55 10.82
N PRO A 16 -10.99 7.61 11.69
CA PRO A 16 -9.69 6.94 11.58
C PRO A 16 -9.52 6.29 10.20
N ALA A 17 -8.31 6.30 9.67
CA ALA A 17 -7.88 5.48 8.53
C ALA A 17 -7.14 4.22 8.99
N VAL A 18 -6.48 4.26 10.15
CA VAL A 18 -5.86 3.10 10.80
C VAL A 18 -6.25 3.04 12.26
N VAL A 19 -6.65 1.86 12.71
CA VAL A 19 -6.94 1.57 14.10
C VAL A 19 -6.02 0.47 14.64
N ARG A 20 -5.77 0.50 15.94
CA ARG A 20 -5.15 -0.58 16.69
C ARG A 20 -6.26 -1.43 17.30
N ALA A 21 -6.23 -2.71 16.99
CA ALA A 21 -7.11 -3.70 17.57
C ALA A 21 -6.38 -4.55 18.61
N THR A 22 -7.00 -4.72 19.77
CA THR A 22 -6.60 -5.65 20.84
C THR A 22 -7.75 -6.59 21.16
N ILE A 23 -7.43 -7.87 21.41
CA ILE A 23 -8.43 -8.89 21.73
C ILE A 23 -8.46 -9.08 23.24
N SER A 24 -9.65 -8.97 23.82
CA SER A 24 -9.92 -9.24 25.24
C SER A 24 -11.12 -10.17 25.35
N GLY A 25 -10.86 -11.46 25.59
CA GLY A 25 -11.90 -12.49 25.55
C GLY A 25 -12.51 -12.60 24.16
N SER A 26 -13.83 -12.41 24.05
CA SER A 26 -14.59 -12.42 22.79
C SER A 26 -14.76 -11.04 22.16
N THR A 27 -14.14 -10.00 22.72
CA THR A 27 -14.31 -8.61 22.26
C THR A 27 -13.03 -8.11 21.61
N VAL A 28 -13.19 -7.44 20.47
CA VAL A 28 -12.13 -6.66 19.82
C VAL A 28 -12.30 -5.21 20.25
N ASN A 29 -11.32 -4.69 20.98
CA ASN A 29 -11.24 -3.28 21.31
C ASN A 29 -10.45 -2.57 20.22
N VAL A 30 -11.01 -1.49 19.68
CA VAL A 30 -10.35 -0.68 18.65
C VAL A 30 -10.07 0.72 19.19
N SER A 31 -8.89 1.24 18.90
CA SER A 31 -8.50 2.63 19.19
C SER A 31 -7.90 3.26 17.94
N GLU A 32 -8.19 4.53 17.68
CA GLU A 32 -7.58 5.31 16.61
C GLU A 32 -6.04 5.32 16.72
N VAL A 33 -5.37 5.33 15.57
CA VAL A 33 -3.91 5.44 15.43
C VAL A 33 -3.52 6.43 14.34
N LEU A 34 -4.23 6.42 13.21
CA LEU A 34 -4.09 7.42 12.15
C LEU A 34 -5.48 7.96 11.79
N ASN A 35 -5.63 9.28 11.80
CA ASN A 35 -6.84 9.95 11.36
C ASN A 35 -6.87 10.11 9.82
N GLY A 36 -8.04 10.00 9.19
CA GLY A 36 -8.21 10.22 7.75
C GLY A 36 -7.87 11.64 7.28
N ILE A 37 -7.85 12.61 8.19
CA ILE A 37 -7.42 14.01 7.94
C ILE A 37 -6.11 14.37 8.66
N ALA A 38 -5.23 13.40 8.91
CA ALA A 38 -3.92 13.71 9.49
C ALA A 38 -3.13 14.69 8.60
N THR A 39 -2.31 15.54 9.22
CA THR A 39 -1.32 16.32 8.48
C THR A 39 -0.17 15.40 8.08
N ALA A 40 0.19 15.41 6.80
CA ALA A 40 1.28 14.63 6.24
C ALA A 40 2.30 15.55 5.55
N THR A 41 3.52 15.06 5.40
CA THR A 41 4.53 15.66 4.52
C THR A 41 4.47 14.98 3.15
N ASP A 42 4.23 15.75 2.10
CA ASP A 42 4.31 15.26 0.72
C ASP A 42 5.76 14.91 0.37
N ILE A 43 6.03 13.66 0.00
CA ILE A 43 7.40 13.18 -0.21
C ILE A 43 8.10 13.94 -1.36
N PRO A 44 7.50 14.14 -2.54
CA PRO A 44 8.22 14.79 -3.65
C PRO A 44 8.52 16.28 -3.42
N THR A 45 7.73 16.98 -2.59
CA THR A 45 7.83 18.43 -2.42
C THR A 45 8.26 18.91 -1.04
N ASP A 46 8.34 18.01 -0.06
CA ASP A 46 8.52 18.29 1.37
C ASP A 46 7.46 19.23 1.97
N ALA A 47 6.36 19.49 1.24
CA ALA A 47 5.33 20.42 1.67
C ALA A 47 4.34 19.72 2.63
N PRO A 48 3.84 20.43 3.66
CA PRO A 48 2.77 19.90 4.48
C PRO A 48 1.44 19.90 3.70
N LEU A 49 0.65 18.85 3.86
CA LEU A 49 -0.73 18.78 3.38
C LEU A 49 -1.64 18.11 4.42
N THR A 50 -2.95 18.33 4.28
CA THR A 50 -3.96 17.62 5.07
C THR A 50 -4.54 16.50 4.22
N LEU A 51 -4.48 15.28 4.74
CA LEU A 51 -5.06 14.12 4.08
C LEU A 51 -6.60 14.20 4.01
N ASN A 52 -7.19 13.37 3.16
CA ASN A 52 -8.63 13.16 3.15
C ASN A 52 -8.96 11.72 2.68
N LEU A 53 -8.38 10.73 3.36
CA LEU A 53 -8.40 9.34 2.92
C LEU A 53 -9.84 8.82 2.75
N GLN A 54 -10.27 8.57 1.51
CA GLN A 54 -11.59 8.04 1.18
C GLN A 54 -11.59 6.54 0.93
N ASP A 55 -10.42 5.93 0.75
CA ASP A 55 -10.33 4.50 0.49
C ASP A 55 -9.06 3.83 1.05
N PRO A 56 -8.77 3.95 2.37
CA PRO A 56 -7.73 3.13 2.99
C PRO A 56 -8.03 1.65 2.76
N ASP A 57 -7.12 0.87 2.21
CA ASP A 57 -7.44 -0.52 1.84
C ASP A 57 -6.42 -1.50 2.41
N SER A 58 -5.36 -1.77 1.68
CA SER A 58 -4.32 -2.72 2.07
C SER A 58 -3.19 -2.04 2.84
N MET A 59 -2.45 -2.84 3.61
CA MET A 59 -1.36 -2.34 4.44
C MET A 59 -0.23 -3.36 4.54
N ILE A 60 1.00 -2.85 4.54
CA ILE A 60 2.20 -3.64 4.80
C ILE A 60 3.21 -2.85 5.64
N PHE A 61 4.03 -3.54 6.42
CA PHE A 61 5.20 -2.90 7.04
C PHE A 61 6.43 -3.06 6.14
N ASN A 62 7.13 -1.95 5.91
CA ASN A 62 8.42 -2.00 5.24
C ASN A 62 9.50 -2.60 6.18
N ARG A 63 10.72 -2.77 5.65
CA ARG A 63 11.85 -3.34 6.42
C ARG A 63 12.34 -2.48 7.60
N PHE A 64 11.94 -1.22 7.65
CA PHE A 64 12.29 -0.26 8.71
C PHE A 64 11.21 -0.22 9.81
N GLY A 65 10.09 -0.90 9.62
CA GLY A 65 8.96 -0.90 10.55
C GLY A 65 7.96 0.24 10.30
N ASP A 66 8.06 0.95 9.18
CA ASP A 66 7.06 1.94 8.79
C ASP A 66 5.88 1.24 8.14
N LEU A 67 4.68 1.72 8.45
CA LEU A 67 3.47 1.31 7.74
C LEU A 67 3.49 1.93 6.35
N VAL A 68 3.12 1.15 5.34
CA VAL A 68 2.69 1.62 4.03
C VAL A 68 1.22 1.24 3.90
N LEU A 69 0.37 2.24 3.79
CA LEU A 69 -1.07 2.13 3.62
C LEU A 69 -1.42 2.56 2.21
N ASP A 70 -2.09 1.67 1.48
CA ASP A 70 -2.59 1.96 0.14
C ASP A 70 -3.97 2.61 0.32
N SER A 71 -4.15 3.84 -0.21
CA SER A 71 -5.45 4.50 -0.27
C SER A 71 -5.95 4.43 -1.72
N GLN A 72 -6.60 3.32 -2.06
CA GLN A 72 -6.76 2.85 -3.44
C GLN A 72 -7.46 3.89 -4.31
N ALA A 73 -8.71 4.25 -4.01
CA ALA A 73 -9.47 5.20 -4.83
C ALA A 73 -8.84 6.59 -4.87
N ASP A 74 -8.09 6.96 -3.83
CA ASP A 74 -7.39 8.24 -3.72
C ASP A 74 -6.11 8.29 -4.59
N GLY A 75 -5.57 7.13 -4.97
CA GLY A 75 -4.39 7.04 -5.83
C GLY A 75 -3.10 7.47 -5.13
N GLU A 76 -2.98 7.15 -3.84
CA GLU A 76 -1.87 7.56 -2.99
C GLU A 76 -1.45 6.46 -2.02
N LEU A 77 -0.19 6.50 -1.59
CA LEU A 77 0.30 5.75 -0.43
C LEU A 77 0.54 6.68 0.74
N ILE A 78 0.18 6.21 1.92
CA ILE A 78 0.48 6.87 3.18
C ILE A 78 1.53 6.06 3.92
N LEU A 79 2.69 6.67 4.12
CA LEU A 79 3.76 6.08 4.92
C LEU A 79 3.67 6.63 6.34
N VAL A 80 3.69 5.73 7.33
CA VAL A 80 3.65 6.14 8.74
C VAL A 80 4.85 5.58 9.48
N HIS A 81 5.77 6.46 9.85
CA HIS A 81 6.89 6.14 10.72
C HIS A 81 6.39 6.06 12.16
N HIS A 82 6.86 5.05 12.91
CA HIS A 82 6.54 4.89 14.33
C HIS A 82 5.03 4.94 14.65
N LEU A 83 4.23 4.23 13.85
CA LEU A 83 2.78 4.14 13.96
C LEU A 83 2.30 3.89 15.41
N GLY A 84 1.52 4.84 15.95
CA GLY A 84 0.93 4.83 17.28
C GLY A 84 1.85 5.24 18.42
N LEU A 85 3.06 5.73 18.12
CA LEU A 85 4.01 6.28 19.09
C LEU A 85 3.96 7.81 19.09
N THR A 86 4.58 8.42 20.11
CA THR A 86 4.57 9.88 20.31
C THR A 86 5.36 10.66 19.27
N ASP A 87 6.28 9.99 18.59
CA ASP A 87 7.13 10.49 17.53
C ASP A 87 6.67 10.01 16.13
N GLN A 88 5.39 9.64 16.00
CA GLN A 88 4.79 9.29 14.73
C GLN A 88 4.89 10.44 13.72
N SER A 89 5.37 10.14 12.51
CA SER A 89 5.30 11.04 11.36
C SER A 89 4.56 10.38 10.19
N VAL A 90 3.88 11.20 9.39
CA VAL A 90 3.02 10.75 8.29
C VAL A 90 3.51 11.39 7.01
N TYR A 91 3.67 10.59 5.98
CA TYR A 91 4.11 11.03 4.66
C TYR A 91 3.09 10.61 3.60
N HIS A 92 2.93 11.46 2.60
CA HIS A 92 2.04 11.27 1.48
C HIS A 92 2.84 11.04 0.20
N LEU A 93 2.40 10.06 -0.61
CA LEU A 93 2.97 9.77 -1.91
C LEU A 93 1.85 9.58 -2.94
N GLY A 94 1.62 10.59 -3.78
CA GLY A 94 0.71 10.46 -4.91
C GLY A 94 1.28 9.54 -6.00
N LEU A 95 0.45 8.67 -6.56
CA LEU A 95 0.90 7.62 -7.48
C LEU A 95 0.68 8.00 -8.95
N THR A 96 1.68 7.69 -9.78
CA THR A 96 1.58 7.87 -11.23
C THR A 96 2.05 6.66 -12.01
N LEU A 97 1.41 6.41 -13.15
CA LEU A 97 1.78 5.38 -14.11
C LEU A 97 1.60 5.95 -15.53
N ASN A 98 2.61 5.78 -16.38
CA ASN A 98 2.63 6.35 -17.74
C ASN A 98 2.37 7.87 -17.78
N GLY A 99 2.78 8.59 -16.74
CA GLY A 99 2.63 10.05 -16.63
C GLY A 99 1.26 10.54 -16.18
N GLY A 100 0.33 9.65 -15.83
CA GLY A 100 -0.98 10.01 -15.27
C GLY A 100 -1.16 9.46 -13.86
N ALA A 101 -2.07 10.07 -13.09
CA ALA A 101 -2.49 9.56 -11.78
C ALA A 101 -3.00 8.12 -11.90
N THR A 102 -2.74 7.29 -10.90
CA THR A 102 -3.12 5.88 -10.92
C THR A 102 -3.49 5.38 -9.53
N GLN A 103 -4.03 4.16 -9.48
CA GLN A 103 -4.45 3.47 -8.27
C GLN A 103 -3.67 2.18 -8.15
N VAL A 104 -3.47 1.73 -6.91
CA VAL A 104 -2.91 0.42 -6.58
C VAL A 104 -3.79 -0.29 -5.57
N ASP A 105 -3.75 -1.61 -5.59
CA ASP A 105 -4.52 -2.47 -4.68
C ASP A 105 -3.63 -3.00 -3.55
N ASP A 106 -2.41 -3.42 -3.90
CA ASP A 106 -1.42 -3.88 -2.94
C ASP A 106 -0.02 -3.39 -3.31
N THR A 107 0.79 -3.19 -2.27
CA THR A 107 2.22 -2.97 -2.35
C THR A 107 2.98 -4.02 -1.53
N ILE A 108 4.01 -4.63 -2.12
CA ILE A 108 4.90 -5.58 -1.45
C ILE A 108 6.36 -5.19 -1.64
N PHE A 109 7.22 -5.66 -0.74
CA PHE A 109 8.66 -5.48 -0.83
C PHE A 109 9.36 -6.79 -1.18
N ALA A 110 10.32 -6.75 -2.10
CA ALA A 110 11.23 -7.86 -2.28
C ALA A 110 12.08 -8.03 -1.01
N THR A 111 12.08 -9.22 -0.41
CA THR A 111 12.82 -9.48 0.85
C THR A 111 14.16 -10.18 0.62
N ALA A 112 14.41 -10.69 -0.59
CA ALA A 112 15.65 -11.35 -0.98
C ALA A 112 15.98 -11.08 -2.45
N THR A 113 17.20 -11.41 -2.86
CA THR A 113 17.64 -11.26 -4.26
C THR A 113 17.04 -12.32 -5.19
N HIS A 114 16.67 -13.47 -4.64
CA HIS A 114 16.08 -14.59 -5.36
C HIS A 114 14.71 -14.91 -4.76
N GLY A 115 13.73 -15.13 -5.62
CA GLY A 115 12.36 -15.34 -5.20
C GLY A 115 11.38 -15.20 -6.35
N VAL A 116 10.11 -15.11 -6.01
CA VAL A 116 9.03 -14.78 -6.94
C VAL A 116 8.06 -13.83 -6.25
N ILE A 117 7.42 -12.99 -7.04
CA ILE A 117 6.22 -12.26 -6.61
C ILE A 117 5.02 -13.09 -7.05
N LEU A 118 4.16 -13.46 -6.10
CA LEU A 118 2.84 -13.98 -6.38
C LEU A 118 1.88 -12.81 -6.48
N VAL A 119 1.01 -12.83 -7.48
CA VAL A 119 -0.07 -11.85 -7.66
C VAL A 119 -1.32 -12.59 -8.13
N SER A 120 -2.46 -12.26 -7.51
CA SER A 120 -3.77 -12.76 -7.88
C SER A 120 -4.40 -11.82 -8.90
N ASP A 121 -4.67 -12.30 -10.10
CA ASP A 121 -5.44 -11.58 -11.12
C ASP A 121 -6.87 -12.11 -11.10
N ARG A 122 -7.72 -11.54 -10.22
CA ARG A 122 -9.03 -12.10 -9.84
C ARG A 122 -10.00 -12.21 -11.01
N ASP A 123 -9.98 -11.22 -11.89
CA ASP A 123 -10.92 -11.16 -13.01
C ASP A 123 -10.34 -11.79 -14.29
N ALA A 124 -9.13 -12.38 -14.22
CA ALA A 124 -8.58 -13.16 -15.32
C ALA A 124 -9.17 -14.59 -15.36
N GLY A 125 -9.54 -15.04 -16.55
CA GLY A 125 -10.07 -16.39 -16.76
C GLY A 125 -11.46 -16.60 -16.13
N VAL A 126 -11.78 -17.83 -15.73
CA VAL A 126 -13.11 -18.20 -15.17
C VAL A 126 -13.16 -18.05 -13.64
N ALA A 127 -12.03 -18.18 -12.94
CA ALA A 127 -11.98 -18.24 -11.48
C ALA A 127 -10.82 -17.41 -10.89
N GLY A 128 -10.27 -16.47 -11.65
CA GLY A 128 -9.01 -15.81 -11.34
C GLY A 128 -7.79 -16.66 -11.70
N ILE A 129 -6.65 -16.01 -11.87
CA ILE A 129 -5.36 -16.66 -12.10
C ILE A 129 -4.35 -16.10 -11.10
N ILE A 130 -3.58 -16.97 -10.45
CA ILE A 130 -2.41 -16.55 -9.68
C ILE A 130 -1.18 -16.65 -10.58
N TYR A 131 -0.54 -15.50 -10.83
CA TYR A 131 0.72 -15.45 -11.56
C TYR A 131 1.91 -15.49 -10.60
N SER A 132 3.00 -16.09 -11.08
CA SER A 132 4.32 -16.02 -10.44
C SER A 132 5.23 -15.18 -11.32
N ILE A 133 5.54 -13.96 -10.89
CA ILE A 133 6.48 -13.08 -11.56
C ILE A 133 7.88 -13.41 -11.06
N SER A 134 8.76 -13.78 -11.98
CA SER A 134 10.16 -14.10 -11.68
C SER A 134 11.10 -13.15 -12.41
N LYS A 135 12.25 -12.90 -11.79
CA LYS A 135 13.36 -12.11 -12.33
C LYS A 135 14.66 -12.78 -11.93
N ASN A 136 15.72 -12.60 -12.71
CA ASN A 136 17.05 -13.13 -12.35
C ASN A 136 17.51 -12.61 -10.99
N ILE A 137 17.33 -11.31 -10.73
CA ILE A 137 17.70 -10.65 -9.48
C ILE A 137 16.64 -9.62 -9.10
N PHE A 138 16.06 -9.77 -7.92
CA PHE A 138 15.33 -8.72 -7.23
C PHE A 138 16.30 -7.89 -6.37
N SER A 139 16.01 -6.60 -6.21
CA SER A 139 16.74 -5.76 -5.26
C SER A 139 15.98 -5.78 -3.93
N PRO A 140 16.56 -6.31 -2.84
CA PRO A 140 15.88 -6.32 -1.54
C PRO A 140 15.50 -4.91 -1.11
N GLY A 141 14.28 -4.75 -0.62
CA GLY A 141 13.69 -3.47 -0.21
C GLY A 141 13.04 -2.67 -1.34
N VAL A 142 13.14 -3.09 -2.61
CA VAL A 142 12.36 -2.47 -3.68
C VAL A 142 10.90 -2.87 -3.54
N ALA A 143 10.01 -1.88 -3.65
CA ALA A 143 8.57 -2.11 -3.70
C ALA A 143 8.07 -2.44 -5.09
N TYR A 144 7.05 -3.29 -5.10
CA TYR A 144 6.25 -3.62 -6.26
C TYR A 144 4.79 -3.46 -5.90
N SER A 145 4.03 -2.80 -6.77
CA SER A 145 2.61 -2.55 -6.55
C SER A 145 1.77 -3.11 -7.68
N ALA A 146 0.59 -3.63 -7.35
CA ALA A 146 -0.43 -4.02 -8.30
C ALA A 146 -1.24 -2.78 -8.69
N ALA A 147 -0.98 -2.24 -9.87
CA ALA A 147 -1.80 -1.20 -10.48
C ALA A 147 -2.97 -1.83 -11.25
N LEU A 148 -3.96 -1.03 -11.65
CA LEU A 148 -5.22 -1.50 -12.26
C LEU A 148 -5.12 -2.60 -13.35
N SER A 149 -4.03 -2.64 -14.13
CA SER A 149 -3.83 -3.64 -15.20
C SER A 149 -2.39 -4.16 -15.32
N SER A 150 -1.59 -3.97 -14.27
CA SER A 150 -0.16 -4.29 -14.28
C SER A 150 0.41 -4.48 -12.89
N VAL A 151 1.59 -5.12 -12.82
CA VAL A 151 2.47 -5.02 -11.66
C VAL A 151 3.68 -4.20 -12.05
N GLY A 152 4.02 -3.20 -11.25
CA GLY A 152 5.16 -2.31 -11.48
C GLY A 152 6.05 -2.17 -10.26
N SER A 153 7.31 -1.76 -10.47
CA SER A 153 8.16 -1.31 -9.37
C SER A 153 7.81 0.14 -9.03
N LEU A 154 7.70 0.43 -7.74
CA LEU A 154 7.37 1.76 -7.23
C LEU A 154 8.64 2.50 -6.78
N ASP A 155 8.76 3.75 -7.22
CA ASP A 155 9.74 4.71 -6.70
C ASP A 155 9.09 5.54 -5.57
N PHE A 156 9.64 5.43 -4.34
CA PHE A 156 9.10 6.14 -3.18
C PHE A 156 9.44 7.62 -3.13
N ASP A 157 10.42 8.09 -3.90
CA ASP A 157 10.79 9.51 -3.92
C ASP A 157 9.86 10.31 -4.83
N THR A 158 9.25 9.65 -5.82
CA THR A 158 8.47 10.31 -6.87
C THR A 158 7.04 9.79 -7.03
N GLY A 159 6.72 8.61 -6.50
CA GLY A 159 5.43 7.95 -6.67
C GLY A 159 5.23 7.34 -8.06
N VAL A 160 6.29 7.31 -8.88
CA VAL A 160 6.24 6.77 -10.24
C VAL A 160 6.29 5.24 -10.19
N ILE A 161 5.30 4.61 -10.81
CA ILE A 161 5.26 3.17 -11.04
C ILE A 161 5.82 2.87 -12.43
N THR A 162 6.84 2.02 -12.48
CA THR A 162 7.41 1.50 -13.72
C THR A 162 6.94 0.08 -13.96
N ASN A 163 6.23 -0.16 -15.06
CA ASN A 163 5.69 -1.47 -15.39
C ASN A 163 6.77 -2.57 -15.43
N VAL A 164 6.49 -3.70 -14.78
CA VAL A 164 7.29 -4.93 -14.84
C VAL A 164 6.56 -6.00 -15.64
N VAL A 165 5.25 -6.16 -15.38
CA VAL A 165 4.34 -7.03 -16.14
C VAL A 165 3.07 -6.25 -16.45
N THR A 166 2.58 -6.33 -17.69
CA THR A 166 1.35 -5.66 -18.14
C THR A 166 0.36 -6.67 -18.73
N GLY A 167 -0.87 -6.22 -18.99
CA GLY A 167 -1.91 -7.05 -19.62
C GLY A 167 -2.68 -7.92 -18.63
N MET A 168 -2.62 -7.58 -17.34
CA MET A 168 -3.47 -8.15 -16.30
C MET A 168 -4.86 -7.53 -16.33
N VAL A 169 -5.85 -8.20 -15.73
CA VAL A 169 -7.25 -7.75 -15.75
C VAL A 169 -7.62 -6.99 -14.47
N SER A 170 -7.31 -7.57 -13.32
CA SER A 170 -7.53 -7.00 -11.99
C SER A 170 -6.51 -7.62 -11.03
N PRO A 171 -5.23 -7.21 -11.08
CA PRO A 171 -4.20 -7.72 -10.20
C PRO A 171 -4.34 -7.13 -8.78
N HIS A 172 -4.18 -7.99 -7.78
CA HIS A 172 -4.13 -7.72 -6.34
C HIS A 172 -3.68 -8.99 -5.62
N GLY A 173 -3.84 -9.08 -4.30
CA GLY A 173 -3.38 -10.17 -3.47
C GLY A 173 -1.91 -10.50 -3.75
N MET A 174 -1.00 -9.61 -3.34
CA MET A 174 0.43 -9.76 -3.62
C MET A 174 1.23 -10.37 -2.47
N ALA A 175 2.27 -11.15 -2.81
CA ALA A 175 3.26 -11.63 -1.84
C ALA A 175 4.63 -11.84 -2.48
N PHE A 176 5.71 -11.54 -1.76
CA PHE A 176 7.06 -11.97 -2.15
C PHE A 176 7.46 -13.27 -1.44
N ILE A 177 7.86 -14.28 -2.21
CA ILE A 177 8.34 -15.56 -1.69
C ILE A 177 9.84 -15.70 -1.97
N PRO A 178 10.72 -15.57 -0.96
CA PRO A 178 12.16 -15.74 -1.16
C PRO A 178 12.48 -17.21 -1.50
N ARG A 179 13.48 -17.42 -2.35
CA ARG A 179 14.09 -18.74 -2.58
C ARG A 179 15.43 -18.81 -1.87
N GLN A 180 15.67 -19.92 -1.18
CA GLN A 180 16.94 -20.25 -0.53
C GLN A 180 17.99 -20.65 -1.56
#